data_AF-A0A355S1X0-F1
#
_entry.id   AF-A0A355S1X0-F1
#
_cell.length_a   1.000
_cell.length_b   1.000
_cell.length_c   1.000
_cell.angle_alpha   90.00
_cell.angle_beta   90.00
_cell.angle_gamma   90.00
#
_symmetry.space_group_name_H-M   'P 1'
#
loop_
_entity.id
_entity.type
_entity.pdbx_description
1 polymer ?
#
loop_
_entity_poly.entity_id
_entity_poly.type
_entity_poly.pdbx_seq_one_letter_code
_entity_poly.pdbx_strand_id
1 'polypeptide(L)'
;TDKVVDMPVFRPLVGMDKIEIMDISRRIGTYDISILPYEDCCTIFVPKHPKTKPRLSDVESSEKALDKENLINDAVENSEIIKLGENGEQIISKM
;
A
#
# COMPACT_ATOMS: atom_id res chain seq x y z
N THR A 1 -0.27 8.04 14.83
CA THR A 1 0.05 7.37 13.56
C THR A 1 1.53 7.05 13.59
N ASP A 2 1.99 5.98 12.93
CA ASP A 2 3.42 5.59 12.85
C ASP A 2 4.01 4.82 14.04
N LYS A 3 3.18 4.15 14.87
CA LYS A 3 3.71 3.33 15.97
C LYS A 3 4.56 2.14 15.52
N VAL A 4 4.33 1.65 14.30
CA VAL A 4 4.94 0.41 13.77
C VAL A 4 6.32 0.61 13.16
N VAL A 5 6.75 1.85 12.91
CA VAL A 5 8.03 2.13 12.24
C VAL A 5 8.71 3.35 12.86
N ASP A 6 10.03 3.28 13.03
CA ASP A 6 10.83 4.43 13.49
C ASP A 6 11.32 5.30 12.32
N MET A 7 11.19 4.80 11.08
CA MET A 7 11.59 5.52 9.88
C MET A 7 10.59 6.63 9.52
N PRO A 8 11.04 7.77 8.96
CA PRO A 8 10.13 8.82 8.52
C PRO A 8 9.14 8.35 7.45
N VAL A 9 7.85 8.58 7.67
CA VAL A 9 6.79 8.34 6.68
C VAL A 9 6.44 9.64 5.95
N PHE A 10 6.93 9.78 4.73
CA PHE A 10 6.59 10.93 3.88
C PHE A 10 5.16 10.82 3.35
N ARG A 11 4.37 11.88 3.51
CA ARG A 11 2.98 11.98 3.02
C ARG A 11 2.83 13.17 2.06
N PRO A 12 3.38 13.10 0.83
CA PRO A 12 3.41 14.24 -0.09
C PRO A 12 2.03 14.82 -0.40
N LEU A 13 0.98 14.01 -0.32
CA LEU A 13 -0.39 14.38 -0.68
C LEU A 13 -1.23 14.86 0.52
N VAL A 14 -0.68 14.95 1.73
CA VAL A 14 -1.46 15.21 2.97
C VAL A 14 -2.21 16.54 2.98
N GLY A 15 -1.72 17.54 2.23
CA GLY A 15 -2.33 18.87 2.13
C GLY A 15 -3.05 19.13 0.81
N MET A 16 -3.19 18.11 -0.05
CA MET A 16 -3.81 18.27 -1.37
C MET A 16 -5.24 17.75 -1.36
N ASP A 17 -6.12 18.41 -2.11
CA ASP A 17 -7.42 17.87 -2.43
C ASP A 17 -7.37 16.85 -3.58
N LYS A 18 -8.51 16.19 -3.84
CA LYS A 18 -8.59 15.14 -4.86
C LYS A 18 -8.39 15.67 -6.28
N ILE A 19 -8.83 16.90 -6.56
CA ILE A 19 -8.71 17.49 -7.90
C ILE A 19 -7.24 17.78 -8.19
N GLU A 20 -6.51 18.35 -7.23
CA GLU A 20 -5.08 18.62 -7.36
C GLU A 20 -4.28 17.33 -7.63
N ILE A 21 -4.58 16.25 -6.90
CA ILE A 21 -3.95 14.93 -7.10
C ILE A 21 -4.23 14.41 -8.51
N MET A 22 -5.47 14.51 -8.98
CA MET A 22 -5.88 14.07 -10.31
C MET A 22 -5.24 14.90 -11.43
N ASP A 23 -5.05 16.19 -11.23
CA ASP A 23 -4.40 17.05 -12.22
C ASP A 23 -2.91 16.71 -12.34
N ILE A 24 -2.23 16.39 -11.23
CA ILE A 24 -0.87 15.88 -11.27
C ILE A 24 -0.82 14.53 -11.99
N SER A 25 -1.72 13.58 -11.69
CA SER A 25 -1.69 12.26 -12.32
C SER A 25 -1.94 12.32 -13.83
N ARG A 26 -2.79 13.24 -14.31
CA ARG A 26 -2.92 13.51 -15.76
C ARG A 26 -1.65 14.11 -16.35
N ARG A 27 -1.03 15.07 -15.66
CA ARG A 27 0.22 15.71 -16.12
C ARG A 27 1.38 14.72 -16.25
N ILE A 28 1.45 13.70 -15.40
CA ILE A 28 2.49 12.65 -15.45
C ILE A 28 2.06 11.40 -16.24
N GLY A 29 0.86 11.41 -16.83
CA GLY A 29 0.37 10.32 -17.69
C GLY A 29 -0.06 9.04 -16.95
N THR A 30 -0.36 9.09 -15.65
CA THR A 30 -0.78 7.90 -14.86
C THR A 30 -2.28 7.81 -14.64
N TYR A 31 -3.04 8.88 -14.91
CA TYR A 31 -4.48 8.93 -14.61
C TYR A 31 -5.27 7.78 -15.25
N ASP A 32 -5.12 7.57 -16.56
CA ASP A 32 -5.91 6.59 -17.31
C ASP A 32 -5.65 5.13 -16.85
N ILE A 33 -4.39 4.81 -16.50
CA ILE A 33 -4.02 3.50 -15.95
C ILE A 33 -4.59 3.33 -14.54
N SER A 34 -4.58 4.39 -13.73
CA SER A 34 -5.00 4.34 -12.31
C SER A 34 -6.51 4.18 -12.12
N ILE A 35 -7.32 4.47 -13.15
CA ILE A 35 -8.80 4.39 -13.08
C ILE A 35 -9.38 3.15 -13.74
N LEU A 36 -8.52 2.22 -14.20
CA LEU A 36 -8.98 0.97 -14.80
C LEU A 36 -9.84 0.18 -13.81
N PRO A 37 -10.92 -0.48 -14.27
CA PRO A 37 -11.86 -1.18 -13.41
C PRO A 37 -11.23 -2.48 -12.89
N TYR A 38 -10.65 -2.42 -11.70
CA TYR A 38 -10.14 -3.58 -10.98
C TYR A 38 -10.93 -3.79 -9.69
N GLU A 39 -11.05 -5.06 -9.26
CA GLU A 39 -11.53 -5.37 -7.92
C GLU A 39 -10.46 -4.96 -6.92
N ASP A 40 -10.59 -3.74 -6.39
CA ASP A 40 -9.71 -3.27 -5.32
C ASP A 40 -9.89 -4.19 -4.12
N CYS A 41 -8.79 -4.77 -3.64
CA CYS A 41 -8.74 -5.58 -2.41
C CYS A 41 -9.37 -4.85 -1.22
N CYS A 42 -9.36 -3.52 -1.23
CA CYS A 42 -10.07 -2.65 -0.30
C CYS A 42 -11.56 -3.02 -0.15
N THR A 43 -12.27 -3.34 -1.23
CA THR A 43 -13.70 -3.70 -1.14
C THR A 43 -13.94 -5.05 -0.43
N ILE A 44 -12.98 -5.96 -0.52
CA ILE A 44 -13.06 -7.31 0.09
C ILE A 44 -12.77 -7.25 1.59
N PHE A 45 -11.82 -6.42 2.01
CA PHE A 45 -11.35 -6.37 3.40
C PHE A 45 -11.89 -5.19 4.22
N VAL A 46 -12.64 -4.27 3.62
CA VAL A 46 -13.22 -3.14 4.36
C VAL A 46 -14.35 -3.62 5.28
N PRO A 47 -14.24 -3.38 6.60
CA PRO A 47 -15.35 -3.65 7.51
C PRO A 47 -16.49 -2.67 7.26
N LYS A 48 -17.75 -3.09 7.47
CA LYS A 48 -18.95 -2.24 7.30
C LYS A 48 -18.89 -0.92 8.06
N HIS A 49 -18.20 -0.89 9.21
CA HIS A 49 -18.08 0.28 10.09
C HIS A 49 -16.61 0.50 10.48
N PRO A 50 -15.80 1.17 9.64
CA PRO A 50 -14.40 1.44 9.93
C PRO A 50 -14.26 2.43 11.11
N LYS A 51 -13.32 2.16 12.02
CA LYS A 51 -13.05 3.00 13.18
C LYS A 51 -12.16 4.18 12.79
N THR A 52 -12.69 5.41 12.85
CA THR A 52 -11.96 6.64 12.45
C THR A 52 -10.91 7.09 13.47
N LYS A 53 -11.00 6.63 14.72
CA LYS A 53 -10.03 6.91 15.80
C LYS A 53 -9.66 5.59 16.50
N PRO A 54 -8.79 4.76 15.89
CA PRO A 54 -8.35 3.52 16.53
C PRO A 54 -7.50 3.82 17.77
N ARG A 55 -7.65 3.01 18.83
CA ARG A 55 -6.77 3.08 20.01
C ARG A 55 -5.65 2.08 19.81
N LEU A 56 -4.42 2.49 20.07
CA LEU A 56 -3.25 1.65 19.86
C LEU A 56 -3.34 0.32 20.63
N SER A 57 -3.79 0.37 21.89
CA SER A 57 -3.98 -0.82 22.72
C SER A 57 -4.94 -1.86 22.13
N ASP A 58 -5.99 -1.39 21.43
CA ASP A 58 -6.94 -2.30 20.78
C ASP A 58 -6.24 -3.01 19.60
N VAL A 59 -5.44 -2.28 18.82
CA VAL A 59 -4.70 -2.80 17.67
C VAL A 59 -3.65 -3.84 18.12
N GLU A 60 -2.81 -3.48 19.09
CA GLU A 60 -1.79 -4.40 19.64
C GLU A 60 -2.41 -5.65 20.26
N SER A 61 -3.61 -5.55 20.84
CA SER A 61 -4.34 -6.70 21.35
C SER A 61 -4.87 -7.60 20.23
N SER A 62 -5.41 -7.02 19.15
CA SER A 62 -5.91 -7.78 18.01
C SER A 62 -4.78 -8.49 17.25
N GLU A 63 -3.61 -7.86 17.14
CA GLU A 63 -2.44 -8.46 16.48
C GLU A 63 -1.93 -9.74 17.15
N LYS A 64 -2.14 -9.92 18.46
CA LYS A 64 -1.69 -11.12 19.19
C LYS A 64 -2.36 -12.41 18.71
N ALA A 65 -3.52 -12.30 18.05
CA ALA A 65 -4.22 -13.44 17.46
C ALA A 65 -3.62 -13.88 16.12
N LEU A 66 -2.69 -13.10 15.55
CA LEU A 66 -2.06 -13.36 14.26
C LEU A 66 -0.64 -13.87 14.47
N ASP A 67 -0.25 -14.86 13.68
CA ASP A 67 1.14 -15.26 13.52
C ASP A 67 1.86 -14.28 12.57
N LYS A 68 1.95 -13.02 13.01
CA LYS A 68 2.34 -11.91 12.14
C LYS A 68 3.76 -12.03 11.62
N GLU A 69 4.69 -12.55 12.42
CA GLU A 69 6.09 -12.68 12.01
C GLU A 69 6.24 -13.66 10.85
N ASN A 70 5.59 -14.83 10.94
CA ASN A 70 5.62 -15.80 9.84
C ASN A 70 4.92 -15.26 8.60
N LEU A 71 3.74 -14.62 8.74
CA LEU A 71 3.04 -13.99 7.61
C LEU A 71 3.88 -12.91 6.91
N ILE A 72 4.61 -12.10 7.67
CA ILE A 72 5.48 -11.05 7.13
C ILE A 72 6.69 -11.68 6.42
N ASN A 73 7.36 -12.65 7.05
CA ASN A 73 8.50 -13.33 6.45
C ASN A 73 8.12 -14.03 5.16
N ASP A 74 7.02 -14.80 5.16
CA ASP A 74 6.49 -15.48 3.99
C ASP A 74 6.19 -14.49 2.84
N ALA A 75 5.63 -13.32 3.15
CA ALA A 75 5.34 -12.30 2.15
C ALA A 75 6.62 -11.67 1.56
N VAL A 76 7.65 -11.46 2.37
CA VAL A 76 8.93 -10.90 1.91
C VAL A 76 9.70 -11.92 1.08
N GLU A 77 9.82 -13.17 1.54
CA GLU A 77 10.54 -14.25 0.85
C GLU A 77 9.94 -14.61 -0.52
N ASN A 78 8.62 -14.46 -0.66
CA ASN A 78 7.92 -14.71 -1.92
C ASN A 78 7.76 -13.47 -2.79
N SER A 79 8.35 -12.34 -2.43
CA SER A 79 8.33 -11.14 -3.26
C SER A 79 9.27 -11.23 -4.47
N GLU A 80 8.91 -10.52 -5.53
CA GLU A 80 9.64 -10.54 -6.80
C GLU A 80 10.16 -9.14 -7.15
N ILE A 81 11.38 -9.09 -7.68
CA ILE A 81 12.01 -7.90 -8.24
C ILE A 81 11.95 -8.01 -9.75
N ILE A 82 11.23 -7.07 -10.38
CA ILE A 82 11.16 -6.93 -11.83
C ILE A 82 12.12 -5.82 -12.25
N LYS A 83 13.20 -6.18 -12.95
CA LYS A 83 14.12 -5.21 -13.57
C LYS A 83 13.70 -4.99 -15.01
N LEU A 84 13.50 -3.72 -15.37
CA LEU A 84 13.19 -3.31 -16.73
C LEU A 84 14.50 -2.95 -17.45
N GLY A 85 14.86 -3.72 -18.48
CA GLY A 85 16.00 -3.44 -19.35
C GLY A 85 15.71 -2.34 -20.37
N GLU A 86 16.75 -1.84 -21.05
CA GLU A 86 16.67 -0.71 -22.01
C GLU A 86 15.67 -0.95 -23.17
N ASN A 87 15.38 -2.22 -23.49
CA ASN A 87 14.45 -2.62 -24.56
C ASN A 87 13.07 -3.08 -24.05
N GLY A 88 12.76 -2.89 -22.76
CA GLY A 88 11.51 -3.37 -22.14
C GLY A 88 11.51 -4.86 -21.77
N GLU A 89 12.67 -5.53 -21.85
CA GLU A 89 12.85 -6.89 -21.32
C GLU A 89 12.68 -6.89 -19.81
N GLN A 90 11.91 -7.85 -19.29
CA GLN A 90 11.71 -8.03 -17.86
C GLN A 90 12.62 -9.14 -17.36
N ILE A 91 13.53 -8.79 -16.44
CA ILE A 91 14.31 -9.76 -15.69
C ILE A 91 13.66 -9.86 -14.32
N ILE A 92 13.01 -11.00 -14.05
CA ILE A 92 12.38 -11.30 -12.77
C ILE A 92 13.39 -12.06 -11.90
N SER A 93 13.65 -11.58 -10.70
CA SER A 93 14.41 -12.28 -9.67
C SER A 93 13.64 -12.27 -8.36
N LYS A 94 13.70 -13.35 -7.58
CA LYS A 94 13.23 -13.30 -6.18
C LYS A 94 14.06 -12.30 -5.38
N MET A 95 13.43 -11.68 -4.38
CA MET A 95 14.13 -10.85 -3.39
C MET A 95 15.16 -11.65 -2.60
#